data_AF-A0A2V6DKW2-F1
#
_entry.id   AF-A0A2V6DKW2-F1
#
_cell.length_a   1.000
_cell.length_b   1.000
_cell.length_c   1.000
_cell.angle_alpha   90.00
_cell.angle_beta   90.00
_cell.angle_gamma   90.00
#
_symmetry.space_group_name_H-M   'P 1'
#
loop_
_entity.id
_entity.type
_entity.pdbx_description
1 polymer ?
#
loop_
_entity_poly.entity_id
_entity_poly.type
_entity_poly.pdbx_seq_one_letter_code
_entity_poly.pdbx_strand_id
1 'polypeptide(L)'
;MRPRLLPSIAIFFVVISIADAALPEQTVWSGLIIASNSPPTEPTAAEITQIEATLRKLFGYSQFQLIGEARKTLKTGEEDWLASSKYFSLQVDSRGEKADAYVLNLKLFQEQKLLLETRAKLSKASPLVIRGPQVGDGQLVIVLVVQ
;
A
#
# COMPACT_ATOMS: atom_id res chain seq x y z
N MET A 1 -37.23 68.33 -28.94
CA MET A 1 -36.89 67.51 -27.76
C MET A 1 -36.07 66.31 -28.23
N ARG A 2 -34.79 66.20 -27.84
CA ARG A 2 -33.87 65.12 -28.27
C ARG A 2 -33.75 64.08 -27.15
N PRO A 3 -33.80 62.76 -27.43
CA PRO A 3 -33.63 61.74 -26.40
C PRO A 3 -32.13 61.53 -26.13
N ARG A 4 -31.75 61.44 -24.85
CA ARG A 4 -30.40 61.08 -24.41
C ARG A 4 -30.33 59.57 -24.18
N LEU A 5 -29.52 58.89 -24.99
CA LEU A 5 -29.14 57.48 -24.81
C LEU A 5 -28.05 57.38 -23.73
N LEU A 6 -28.30 56.57 -22.69
CA LEU A 6 -27.28 56.15 -21.72
C LEU A 6 -26.57 54.89 -22.25
N PRO A 7 -25.23 54.78 -22.12
CA PRO A 7 -24.52 53.53 -22.38
C PRO A 7 -24.50 52.64 -21.12
N SER A 8 -25.03 51.43 -21.24
CA SER A 8 -24.96 50.38 -20.21
C SER A 8 -23.57 49.73 -20.25
N ILE A 9 -22.78 49.93 -19.20
CA ILE A 9 -21.50 49.22 -19.01
C ILE A 9 -21.79 47.88 -18.32
N ALA A 10 -21.66 46.78 -19.06
CA ALA A 10 -21.72 45.44 -18.51
C ALA A 10 -20.32 45.02 -18.04
N ILE A 11 -20.13 44.89 -16.72
CA ILE A 11 -18.90 44.38 -16.12
C ILE A 11 -18.99 42.85 -16.10
N PHE A 12 -18.21 42.19 -16.94
CA PHE A 12 -18.01 40.73 -16.90
C PHE A 12 -16.97 40.39 -15.82
N PHE A 13 -17.39 39.79 -14.72
CA PHE A 13 -16.48 39.14 -13.77
C PHE A 13 -16.15 37.73 -14.27
N VAL A 14 -14.92 37.52 -14.72
CA VAL A 14 -14.38 36.18 -15.02
C VAL A 14 -13.75 35.65 -13.75
N VAL A 15 -14.38 34.65 -13.13
CA VAL A 15 -13.84 33.90 -12.00
C VAL A 15 -13.01 32.75 -12.57
N ILE A 16 -11.68 32.88 -12.57
CA ILE A 16 -10.77 31.80 -12.94
C ILE A 16 -10.63 30.90 -11.71
N SER A 17 -11.32 29.76 -11.71
CA SER A 17 -11.08 28.72 -10.71
C SER A 17 -9.78 27.99 -11.07
N ILE A 18 -8.76 28.15 -10.23
CA ILE A 18 -7.53 27.37 -10.32
C ILE A 18 -7.88 25.99 -9.78
N ALA A 19 -8.00 24.99 -10.65
CA ALA A 19 -8.13 23.62 -10.21
C ALA A 19 -6.76 23.17 -9.67
N ASP A 20 -6.65 23.05 -8.35
CA ASP A 20 -5.51 22.42 -7.69
C ASP A 20 -5.49 20.95 -8.15
N ALA A 21 -4.54 20.60 -9.01
CA ALA A 21 -4.36 19.22 -9.45
C ALA A 21 -3.82 18.42 -8.26
N ALA A 22 -4.72 17.85 -7.47
CA ALA A 22 -4.36 16.88 -6.44
C ALA A 22 -3.57 15.74 -7.09
N LEU A 23 -2.37 15.47 -6.58
CA LEU A 23 -1.63 14.28 -6.96
C LEU A 23 -2.51 13.05 -6.66
N PRO A 24 -2.57 12.04 -7.55
CA PRO A 24 -3.39 10.86 -7.31
C PRO A 24 -2.96 10.21 -5.99
N GLU A 25 -3.91 10.01 -5.09
CA GLU A 25 -3.69 9.31 -3.83
C GLU A 25 -3.21 7.89 -4.16
N GLN A 26 -1.93 7.62 -3.86
CA GLN A 26 -1.34 6.31 -4.13
C GLN A 26 -1.85 5.29 -3.13
N THR A 27 -2.28 4.14 -3.63
CA THR A 27 -2.80 3.06 -2.79
C THR A 27 -1.71 2.04 -2.54
N VAL A 28 -1.57 1.56 -1.31
CA VAL A 28 -0.65 0.47 -0.98
C VAL A 28 -1.44 -0.81 -0.82
N TRP A 29 -1.12 -1.79 -1.65
CA TRP A 29 -1.49 -3.17 -1.41
C TRP A 29 -0.50 -3.79 -0.43
N SER A 30 -1.01 -4.53 0.54
CA SER A 30 -0.15 -5.38 1.38
C SER A 30 -0.71 -6.79 1.51
N GLY A 31 0.21 -7.75 1.57
CA GLY A 31 -0.10 -9.17 1.62
C GLY A 31 0.70 -9.88 2.70
N LEU A 32 0.01 -10.77 3.41
CA LEU A 32 0.59 -11.79 4.29
C LEU A 32 0.58 -13.11 3.53
N ILE A 33 1.76 -13.68 3.31
CA ILE A 33 1.95 -14.84 2.45
C ILE A 33 2.65 -15.94 3.24
N ILE A 34 2.17 -17.17 3.14
CA ILE A 34 2.92 -18.35 3.57
C ILE A 34 3.68 -18.91 2.38
N ALA A 35 5.01 -18.84 2.44
CA ALA A 35 5.90 -19.45 1.47
C ALA A 35 6.27 -20.87 1.92
N SER A 36 6.09 -21.88 1.06
CA SER A 36 6.38 -23.28 1.39
C SER A 36 6.80 -24.08 0.15
N ASN A 37 7.20 -25.33 0.36
CA ASN A 37 7.49 -26.28 -0.72
C ASN A 37 6.41 -27.38 -0.85
N SER A 38 5.33 -27.26 -0.08
CA SER A 38 4.21 -28.19 -0.10
C SER A 38 3.38 -28.01 -1.37
N PRO A 39 2.59 -29.00 -1.80
CA PRO A 39 1.65 -28.83 -2.91
C PRO A 39 0.70 -27.64 -2.67
N PRO A 40 0.34 -26.87 -3.71
CA PRO A 40 -0.59 -25.76 -3.56
C PRO A 40 -1.97 -26.26 -3.10
N THR A 41 -2.46 -25.69 -2.00
CA THR A 41 -3.82 -25.95 -1.51
C THR A 41 -4.85 -25.17 -2.32
N GLU A 42 -4.48 -23.99 -2.81
CA GLU A 42 -5.35 -23.02 -3.48
C GLU A 42 -4.62 -22.40 -4.69
N PRO A 43 -5.38 -21.91 -5.69
CA PRO A 43 -4.78 -21.18 -6.81
C PRO A 43 -4.06 -19.91 -6.34
N THR A 44 -2.94 -19.61 -6.99
CA THR A 44 -2.14 -18.42 -6.68
C THR A 44 -2.92 -17.14 -7.01
N ALA A 45 -3.00 -16.21 -6.05
CA ALA A 45 -3.63 -14.91 -6.23
C ALA A 45 -2.91 -14.07 -7.30
N ALA A 46 -3.64 -13.26 -8.06
CA ALA A 46 -3.10 -12.49 -9.18
C ALA A 46 -1.99 -11.51 -8.76
N GLU A 47 -2.14 -10.93 -7.58
CA GLU A 47 -1.18 -10.02 -6.93
C GLU A 47 0.14 -10.72 -6.63
N ILE A 48 0.08 -12.02 -6.28
CA ILE A 48 1.28 -12.84 -6.05
C ILE A 48 1.94 -13.17 -7.38
N THR A 49 1.17 -13.52 -8.42
CA THR A 49 1.71 -13.88 -9.74
C THR A 49 2.65 -12.81 -10.31
N GLN A 50 2.37 -11.53 -10.06
CA GLN A 50 3.21 -10.41 -10.52
C GLN A 50 4.58 -10.35 -9.85
N ILE A 51 4.70 -10.85 -8.62
CA ILE A 51 5.92 -10.78 -7.79
C ILE A 51 6.54 -12.16 -7.53
N GLU A 52 5.90 -13.23 -8.00
CA GLU A 52 6.24 -14.61 -7.66
C GLU A 52 7.70 -14.95 -8.01
N ALA A 53 8.17 -14.53 -9.19
CA ALA A 53 9.55 -14.76 -9.61
C ALA A 53 10.56 -14.12 -8.63
N THR A 54 10.25 -12.92 -8.12
CA THR A 54 11.06 -12.23 -7.12
C THR A 54 11.01 -12.98 -5.79
N LEU A 55 9.83 -13.44 -5.35
CA LEU A 55 9.68 -14.19 -4.11
C LEU A 55 10.43 -15.53 -4.16
N ARG A 56 10.30 -16.30 -5.26
CA ARG A 56 11.05 -17.55 -5.49
C ARG A 56 12.55 -17.33 -5.38
N LYS A 57 13.06 -16.26 -6.02
CA LYS A 57 14.48 -15.93 -6.00
C LYS A 57 14.98 -15.54 -4.59
N LEU A 58 14.19 -14.79 -3.83
CA LEU A 58 14.59 -14.27 -2.51
C LEU A 58 14.48 -15.31 -1.40
N PHE A 59 13.53 -16.25 -1.49
CA PHE A 59 13.23 -17.17 -0.40
C PHE A 59 13.45 -18.64 -0.73
N GLY A 60 13.55 -19.02 -2.01
CA GLY A 60 13.81 -20.40 -2.42
C GLY A 60 12.62 -21.35 -2.25
N TYR A 61 11.42 -20.83 -1.99
CA TYR A 61 10.18 -21.63 -1.90
C TYR A 61 9.50 -21.77 -3.26
N SER A 62 8.78 -22.87 -3.47
CA SER A 62 8.08 -23.18 -4.71
C SER A 62 6.61 -22.73 -4.72
N GLN A 63 6.02 -22.48 -3.55
CA GLN A 63 4.62 -22.06 -3.39
C GLN A 63 4.49 -20.83 -2.48
N PHE A 64 3.48 -20.02 -2.79
CA PHE A 64 3.15 -18.78 -2.07
C PHE A 64 1.64 -18.69 -1.92
N GLN A 65 1.15 -18.90 -0.70
CA GLN A 65 -0.27 -18.82 -0.37
C GLN A 65 -0.59 -17.48 0.30
N LEU A 66 -1.54 -16.72 -0.25
CA LEU A 66 -2.04 -15.51 0.38
C LEU A 66 -2.96 -15.88 1.55
N ILE A 67 -2.65 -15.41 2.76
CA ILE A 67 -3.47 -15.68 3.97
C ILE A 67 -4.17 -14.43 4.50
N GLY A 68 -3.85 -13.27 3.95
CA GLY A 68 -4.49 -12.00 4.28
C GLY A 68 -3.95 -10.88 3.40
N GLU A 69 -4.80 -9.92 3.07
CA GLU A 69 -4.42 -8.74 2.28
C GLU A 69 -5.27 -7.53 2.67
N ALA A 70 -4.81 -6.34 2.31
CA ALA A 70 -5.67 -5.18 2.15
C ALA A 70 -5.05 -4.16 1.19
N ARG A 71 -5.86 -3.16 0.83
CA ARG A 71 -5.48 -2.00 0.04
C ARG A 71 -5.86 -0.74 0.80
N LYS A 72 -4.91 0.16 1.03
CA LYS A 72 -5.17 1.45 1.67
C LYS A 72 -4.31 2.56 1.13
N THR A 73 -4.89 3.75 1.05
CA THR A 73 -4.13 4.99 0.86
C THR A 73 -3.32 5.29 2.11
N LEU A 74 -2.00 5.45 1.98
CA LEU A 74 -1.17 5.84 3.12
C LEU A 74 -1.29 7.33 3.38
N LYS A 75 -1.71 7.69 4.59
CA LYS A 75 -1.73 9.08 5.06
C LYS A 75 -0.63 9.29 6.10
N THR A 76 0.22 10.28 5.85
CA THR A 76 1.32 10.59 6.78
C THR A 76 0.77 10.98 8.15
N GLY A 77 1.26 10.33 9.20
CA GLY A 77 0.80 10.53 10.57
C GLY A 77 -0.36 9.64 10.99
N GLU A 78 -0.91 8.84 10.07
CA GLU A 78 -1.95 7.85 10.38
C GLU A 78 -1.34 6.45 10.61
N GLU A 79 -1.99 5.70 11.50
CA GLU A 79 -1.69 4.30 11.81
C GLU A 79 -2.80 3.44 11.23
N ASP A 80 -2.44 2.60 10.26
CA ASP A 80 -3.36 1.81 9.48
C ASP A 80 -3.05 0.32 9.56
N TRP A 81 -4.09 -0.49 9.74
CA TRP A 81 -4.02 -1.92 9.48
C TRP A 81 -3.98 -2.15 7.96
N LEU A 82 -2.86 -2.67 7.44
CA LEU A 82 -2.71 -2.90 5.99
C LEU A 82 -2.98 -4.34 5.57
N ALA A 83 -2.85 -5.32 6.47
CA ALA A 83 -3.26 -6.69 6.20
C ALA A 83 -3.55 -7.43 7.49
N SER A 84 -4.59 -8.26 7.48
CA SER A 84 -4.92 -9.16 8.58
C SER A 84 -5.32 -10.52 8.04
N SER A 85 -4.95 -11.54 8.79
CA SER A 85 -5.30 -12.95 8.59
C SER A 85 -5.88 -13.50 9.89
N LYS A 86 -6.20 -14.80 9.93
CA LYS A 86 -6.66 -15.46 11.16
C LYS A 86 -5.67 -15.36 12.33
N TYR A 87 -4.36 -15.37 12.03
CA TYR A 87 -3.32 -15.45 13.07
C TYR A 87 -2.37 -14.27 13.09
N PHE A 88 -2.20 -13.58 11.97
CA PHE A 88 -1.24 -12.48 11.85
C PHE A 88 -1.92 -11.21 11.38
N SER A 89 -1.46 -10.08 11.90
CA SER A 89 -1.88 -8.75 11.45
C SER A 89 -0.68 -7.83 11.31
N LEU A 90 -0.71 -7.01 10.26
CA LEU A 90 0.29 -6.01 9.93
C LEU A 90 -0.32 -4.62 10.13
N GLN A 91 0.28 -3.88 11.06
CA GLN A 91 0.01 -2.48 11.29
C GLN A 91 1.14 -1.64 10.72
N VAL A 92 0.78 -0.52 10.11
CA VAL A 92 1.71 0.38 9.44
C VAL A 92 1.44 1.82 9.87
N ASP A 93 2.47 2.46 10.41
CA ASP A 93 2.48 3.89 10.65
C ASP A 93 3.24 4.57 9.51
N SER A 94 2.59 5.43 8.73
CA SER A 94 3.29 6.26 7.75
C SER A 94 3.94 7.44 8.46
N ARG A 95 5.27 7.44 8.55
CA ARG A 95 6.06 8.48 9.25
C ARG A 95 6.45 9.65 8.34
N GLY A 96 6.15 9.54 7.06
CA GLY A 96 6.42 10.59 6.07
C GLY A 96 6.59 10.03 4.67
N GLU A 97 6.51 10.94 3.71
CA GLU A 97 6.65 10.66 2.30
C GLU A 97 7.82 11.44 1.72
N LYS A 98 8.60 10.78 0.86
CA LYS A 98 9.59 11.38 -0.03
C LYS A 98 9.13 11.18 -1.47
N ALA A 99 9.75 11.91 -2.40
CA ALA A 99 9.39 11.87 -3.82
C ALA A 99 9.26 10.44 -4.38
N ASP A 100 10.15 9.54 -3.96
CA ASP A 100 10.31 8.17 -4.46
C ASP A 100 9.89 7.07 -3.48
N ALA A 101 9.56 7.39 -2.24
CA ALA A 101 9.33 6.38 -1.20
C ALA A 101 8.51 6.89 0.01
N TYR A 102 7.82 5.97 0.67
CA TYR A 102 7.25 6.16 2.01
C TYR A 102 8.23 5.68 3.09
N VAL A 103 8.26 6.38 4.22
CA VAL A 103 8.96 5.94 5.44
C VAL A 103 7.93 5.34 6.39
N LEU A 104 8.05 4.04 6.65
CA LEU A 104 7.06 3.27 7.40
C LEU A 104 7.66 2.77 8.71
N ASN A 105 6.82 2.75 9.76
CA ASN A 105 7.03 1.91 10.93
C ASN A 105 6.06 0.73 10.81
N LEU A 106 6.58 -0.48 10.79
CA LEU A 106 5.83 -1.71 10.59
C LEU A 106 5.80 -2.50 11.89
N LYS A 107 4.61 -2.93 12.31
CA LYS A 107 4.41 -3.82 13.44
C LYS A 107 3.68 -5.07 12.98
N LEU A 108 4.29 -6.23 13.16
CA LEU A 108 3.67 -7.52 12.91
C LEU A 108 3.22 -8.10 14.25
N PHE A 109 1.95 -8.46 14.33
CA PHE A 109 1.38 -9.16 15.46
C PHE A 109 1.03 -10.59 15.08
N GLN A 110 1.18 -11.50 16.03
CA GLN A 110 0.53 -12.80 16.02
C GLN A 110 -0.54 -12.79 17.11
N GLU A 111 -1.79 -12.86 16.69
CA GLU A 111 -2.96 -12.61 17.53
C GLU A 111 -2.84 -11.23 18.20
N GLN A 112 -2.46 -11.18 19.48
CA GLN A 112 -2.29 -9.95 20.25
C GLN A 112 -0.82 -9.68 20.62
N LYS A 113 0.10 -10.58 20.26
CA LYS A 113 1.52 -10.50 20.59
C LYS A 113 2.29 -9.81 19.48
N LEU A 114 2.97 -8.71 19.78
CA LEU A 114 3.93 -8.09 18.87
C LEU A 114 5.11 -9.03 18.63
N LEU A 115 5.34 -9.42 17.38
CA LEU A 115 6.44 -10.29 16.96
C LEU A 115 7.62 -9.52 16.39
N LEU A 116 7.33 -8.46 15.63
CA LEU A 116 8.33 -7.65 14.96
C LEU A 116 7.85 -6.20 14.95
N GLU A 117 8.74 -5.29 15.31
CA GLU A 117 8.61 -3.87 15.00
C GLU A 117 9.86 -3.42 14.26
N THR A 118 9.68 -2.77 13.11
CA THR A 118 10.81 -2.33 12.29
C THR A 118 10.47 -1.10 11.47
N ARG A 119 11.49 -0.30 11.15
CA ARG A 119 11.37 0.81 10.22
C ARG A 119 11.83 0.39 8.83
N ALA A 120 11.03 0.69 7.83
CA ALA A 120 11.31 0.35 6.44
C ALA A 120 11.03 1.51 5.50
N LYS A 121 11.70 1.51 4.35
CA LYS A 121 11.37 2.39 3.23
C LYS A 121 10.59 1.58 2.20
N LEU A 122 9.40 2.03 1.86
CA LEU A 122 8.60 1.47 0.77
C LEU A 122 8.82 2.33 -0.47
N SER A 123 9.54 1.81 -1.45
CA SER A 123 9.71 2.50 -2.74
C SER A 123 8.40 2.51 -3.51
N LYS A 124 8.14 3.61 -4.22
CA LYS A 124 7.02 3.70 -5.16
C LYS A 124 7.24 2.90 -6.45
N ALA A 125 8.48 2.47 -6.71
CA ALA A 125 8.86 1.77 -7.95
C ALA A 125 9.13 0.28 -7.75
N SER A 126 9.22 -0.21 -6.51
CA SER A 126 9.56 -1.61 -6.24
C SER A 126 8.88 -2.13 -4.97
N PRO A 127 8.50 -3.43 -4.94
CA PRO A 127 7.88 -4.02 -3.77
C PRO A 127 8.83 -4.05 -2.57
N LEU A 128 8.30 -3.79 -1.38
CA LEU A 128 8.97 -4.10 -0.12
C LEU A 128 8.60 -5.52 0.28
N VAL A 129 9.61 -6.35 0.53
CA VAL A 129 9.42 -7.75 0.94
C VAL A 129 10.21 -8.04 2.21
N ILE A 130 9.54 -8.58 3.23
CA ILE A 130 10.11 -8.83 4.55
C ILE A 130 9.92 -10.29 4.92
N ARG A 131 11.00 -10.94 5.38
CA ARG A 131 10.99 -12.29 5.94
C ARG A 131 10.43 -12.25 7.35
N GLY A 132 9.35 -13.00 7.60
CA GLY A 132 8.71 -13.12 8.91
C GLY A 132 9.23 -14.31 9.73
N PRO A 133 8.45 -14.79 10.72
CA PRO A 133 8.71 -16.03 11.46
C PRO A 133 8.36 -17.30 10.65
N GLN A 134 8.96 -18.43 11.04
CA GLN A 134 8.60 -19.76 10.53
C GLN A 134 7.19 -20.15 11.02
N VAL A 135 6.40 -20.77 10.15
CA VAL A 135 5.03 -21.21 10.42
C VAL A 135 4.87 -22.64 9.88
N GLY A 136 4.86 -23.64 10.78
CA GLY A 136 4.94 -25.04 10.38
C GLY A 136 6.21 -25.30 9.56
N ASP A 137 6.05 -25.93 8.39
CA ASP A 137 7.14 -26.18 7.43
C ASP A 137 7.35 -25.02 6.43
N GLY A 138 6.67 -23.88 6.65
CA GLY A 138 6.72 -22.71 5.80
C GLY A 138 7.26 -21.46 6.50
N GLN A 139 7.26 -20.37 5.75
CA GLN A 139 7.80 -19.08 6.16
C GLN A 139 6.75 -18.00 5.91
N LEU A 140 6.41 -17.21 6.94
CA LEU A 140 5.64 -16.00 6.73
C LEU A 140 6.48 -15.00 5.94
N VAL A 141 5.88 -14.42 4.91
CA VAL A 141 6.45 -13.37 4.06
C VAL A 141 5.45 -12.22 4.02
N ILE A 142 5.94 -11.01 4.25
CA ILE A 142 5.15 -9.79 4.23
C ILE A 142 5.53 -9.01 2.98
N VAL A 143 4.55 -8.58 2.21
CA VAL A 143 4.77 -7.81 0.98
C VAL A 143 3.97 -6.53 1.02
N LEU A 144 4.58 -5.41 0.60
CA LEU A 144 3.91 -4.14 0.35
C LEU A 144 4.26 -3.63 -1.05
N VAL A 145 3.26 -3.16 -1.80
CA VAL A 145 3.39 -2.65 -3.17
C VAL A 145 2.59 -1.37 -3.30
N VAL A 146 3.19 -0.32 -3.85
CA VAL A 146 2.49 0.93 -4.21
C VAL A 146 1.84 0.75 -5.58
N GLN A 147 0.57 1.17 -5.70
CA GLN A 147 -0.27 1.10 -6.89
C GLN A 147 -0.81 2.47 -7.27
#